data_AF-A0A928VLZ2-F1
#
_entry.id   AF-A0A928VLZ2-F1
#
_cell.length_a   1.000
_cell.length_b   1.000
_cell.length_c   1.000
_cell.angle_alpha   90.00
_cell.angle_beta   90.00
_cell.angle_gamma   90.00
#
_symmetry.space_group_name_H-M   'P 1'
#
loop_
_entity.id
_entity.type
_entity.pdbx_description
1 polymer ?
#
loop_
_entity_poly.entity_id
_entity_poly.type
_entity_poly.pdbx_seq_one_letter_code
_entity_poly.pdbx_strand_id
1 'polypeptide(L)'
;MARSLKVAPPHIAQVNLAVKRRGYPSQKQFAADVGPSLSTVKKFLKGEAIDYENFRELCERLELDWQSVVDLATDETVVNTAAPLTGEIAAFNPSHPISHPMGFFGRSREINRSFGLLKRRPLQNIAIIGPRKSGKTSLLKHLAQLTLIPAVQLRGDQNGDRLLHPEQYKWIFVDLQDPRLGTRDGLIKHLLSALGVNIEHCDLEQFMDLMSTHLQQPTVMLLDEIGSVLKRDSDLDDTFWESLRSLASNHSNGNLSFILTSHEHPTELASHTGHSSPFFNIFGYATNLGPLAETDARALIGSSPIAFDAADIAWIIEQSECWPFLIQILCQYRLEALRNQETDDIWKAEGLQQLEFYRRG
;
A
#
# COMPACT_ATOMS: atom_id res chain seq x y z
N MET A 1 -20.89 -9.51 -4.49
CA MET A 1 -21.34 -8.18 -4.00
C MET A 1 -21.45 -8.25 -2.48
N ALA A 2 -21.10 -7.19 -1.75
CA ALA A 2 -21.21 -7.17 -0.29
C ALA A 2 -22.61 -7.62 0.11
N ARG A 3 -22.71 -8.75 0.84
CA ARG A 3 -24.00 -9.32 1.22
C ARG A 3 -24.79 -8.36 2.12
N SER A 4 -24.15 -7.37 2.71
CA SER A 4 -24.78 -6.42 3.62
C SER A 4 -24.46 -4.96 3.28
N LEU A 5 -25.48 -4.11 3.28
CA LEU A 5 -25.44 -2.66 3.10
C LEU A 5 -25.91 -1.95 4.37
N LYS A 6 -25.44 -0.71 4.61
CA LYS A 6 -25.89 0.15 5.71
C LYS A 6 -26.15 1.57 5.22
N VAL A 7 -27.02 2.30 5.90
CA VAL A 7 -27.32 3.71 5.59
C VAL A 7 -26.15 4.57 6.06
N ALA A 8 -25.66 5.49 5.22
CA ALA A 8 -24.57 6.36 5.61
C ALA A 8 -25.00 7.25 6.80
N PRO A 9 -24.12 7.47 7.82
CA PRO A 9 -24.44 8.28 9.00
C PRO A 9 -25.14 9.62 8.73
N PRO A 10 -24.74 10.44 7.73
CA PRO A 10 -25.44 11.71 7.45
C PRO A 10 -26.87 11.53 6.93
N HIS A 11 -27.20 10.39 6.32
CA HIS A 11 -28.50 10.13 5.71
C HIS A 11 -29.49 9.41 6.65
N ILE A 12 -29.08 8.99 7.85
CA ILE A 12 -29.95 8.32 8.83
C ILE A 12 -31.16 9.20 9.21
N ALA A 13 -30.93 10.51 9.41
CA ALA A 13 -32.01 11.44 9.74
C ALA A 13 -33.02 11.59 8.58
N GLN A 14 -32.52 11.62 7.34
CA GLN A 14 -33.32 11.70 6.13
C GLN A 14 -34.18 10.44 5.93
N VAL A 15 -33.60 9.24 6.13
CA VAL A 15 -34.31 7.96 6.04
C VAL A 15 -35.43 7.88 7.10
N ASN A 16 -35.15 8.25 8.35
CA ASN A 16 -36.16 8.27 9.41
C ASN A 16 -37.30 9.26 9.13
N LEU A 17 -37.00 10.39 8.49
CA LEU A 17 -38.01 11.36 8.07
C LEU A 17 -38.86 10.82 6.91
N ALA A 18 -38.27 10.08 5.97
CA ALA A 18 -38.97 9.47 4.86
C ALA A 18 -40.05 8.46 5.32
N VAL A 19 -39.76 7.66 6.35
CA VAL A 19 -40.75 6.74 6.97
C VAL A 19 -41.99 7.50 7.44
N LYS A 20 -41.80 8.64 8.12
CA LYS A 20 -42.91 9.47 8.60
C LYS A 20 -43.67 10.14 7.45
N ARG A 21 -42.97 10.63 6.43
CA ARG A 21 -43.57 11.24 5.23
C ARG A 21 -44.43 10.26 4.43
N ARG A 22 -44.10 8.97 4.46
CA ARG A 22 -44.88 7.90 3.83
C ARG A 22 -46.10 7.45 4.62
N GLY A 23 -46.40 8.12 5.74
CA GLY A 23 -47.62 7.88 6.52
C GLY A 23 -47.55 6.67 7.44
N TYR A 24 -46.35 6.15 7.74
CA TYR A 24 -46.18 5.07 8.73
C TYR A 24 -46.13 5.65 10.16
N PRO A 25 -47.16 5.40 11.00
CA PRO A 25 -47.20 5.95 12.35
C PRO A 25 -46.27 5.21 13.32
N SER A 26 -45.75 4.03 12.95
CA SER A 26 -44.77 3.29 13.73
C SER A 26 -43.86 2.42 12.86
N GLN A 27 -42.64 2.14 13.35
CA GLN A 27 -41.71 1.20 12.71
C GLN A 27 -42.29 -0.22 12.57
N LYS A 28 -43.20 -0.61 13.48
CA LYS A 28 -43.89 -1.90 13.44
C LYS A 28 -44.83 -2.00 12.24
N GLN A 29 -45.54 -0.92 11.93
CA GLN A 29 -46.45 -0.87 10.79
C GLN A 29 -45.69 -0.76 9.47
N PHE A 30 -44.57 -0.02 9.44
CA PHE A 30 -43.68 -0.02 8.29
C PHE A 30 -43.15 -1.43 7.97
N ALA A 31 -42.67 -2.17 8.99
CA ALA A 31 -42.18 -3.54 8.82
C ALA A 31 -43.24 -4.53 8.33
N ALA A 32 -44.52 -4.36 8.69
CA ALA A 32 -45.60 -5.21 8.21
C ALA A 32 -45.88 -5.05 6.70
N ASP A 33 -45.51 -3.89 6.14
CA ASP A 33 -45.85 -3.47 4.78
C ASP A 33 -44.73 -3.69 3.74
N VAL A 34 -43.51 -4.01 4.20
CA VAL A 34 -42.30 -4.00 3.35
C VAL A 34 -41.70 -5.36 3.08
N GLY A 35 -42.07 -6.42 3.78
CA GLY A 35 -41.48 -7.76 3.62
C GLY A 35 -40.42 -8.11 4.67
N PRO A 36 -39.36 -7.29 4.89
CA PRO A 36 -38.34 -7.53 5.90
C PRO A 36 -38.87 -7.53 7.34
N SER A 37 -38.23 -8.33 8.20
CA SER A 37 -38.60 -8.43 9.61
C SER A 37 -38.46 -7.10 10.36
N LEU A 38 -39.22 -6.93 11.45
CA LEU A 38 -39.13 -5.73 12.30
C LEU A 38 -37.72 -5.48 12.85
N SER A 39 -36.93 -6.54 13.10
CA SER A 39 -35.54 -6.38 13.51
C SER A 39 -34.68 -5.83 12.36
N THR A 40 -34.86 -6.32 11.13
CA THR A 40 -34.19 -5.80 9.92
C THR A 40 -34.53 -4.33 9.67
N VAL A 41 -35.80 -3.94 9.80
CA VAL A 41 -36.23 -2.54 9.66
C VAL A 41 -35.59 -1.65 10.72
N LYS A 42 -35.51 -2.11 11.98
CA LYS A 42 -34.84 -1.36 13.04
C LYS A 42 -33.34 -1.16 12.77
N LYS A 43 -32.67 -2.18 12.25
CA LYS A 43 -31.26 -2.11 11.84
C LYS A 43 -31.06 -1.05 10.75
N PHE A 44 -31.87 -1.11 9.70
CA PHE A 44 -31.86 -0.13 8.62
C PHE A 44 -32.03 1.31 9.11
N LEU A 45 -33.02 1.58 9.96
CA LEU A 45 -33.29 2.93 10.49
C LEU A 45 -32.24 3.47 11.47
N LYS A 46 -31.39 2.58 12.00
CA LYS A 46 -30.25 2.93 12.86
C LYS A 46 -28.93 3.06 12.09
N GLY A 47 -28.91 2.76 10.79
CA GLY A 47 -27.68 2.70 10.00
C GLY A 47 -26.82 1.46 10.28
N GLU A 48 -27.42 0.37 10.76
CA GLU A 48 -26.75 -0.92 10.93
C GLU A 48 -26.83 -1.74 9.63
N ALA A 49 -25.87 -2.65 9.44
CA ALA A 49 -25.78 -3.48 8.24
C ALA A 49 -26.95 -4.47 8.12
N ILE A 50 -27.58 -4.50 6.95
CA ILE A 50 -28.66 -5.41 6.57
C ILE A 50 -28.40 -5.98 5.17
N ASP A 51 -29.03 -7.10 4.85
CA ASP A 51 -28.87 -7.74 3.55
C ASP A 51 -29.20 -6.81 2.37
N TYR A 52 -28.47 -6.95 1.26
CA TYR A 52 -28.62 -6.13 0.05
C TYR A 52 -30.05 -6.09 -0.48
N GLU A 53 -30.74 -7.23 -0.57
CA GLU A 53 -32.11 -7.29 -1.11
C GLU A 53 -33.06 -6.54 -0.19
N ASN A 54 -32.94 -6.76 1.12
CA ASN A 54 -33.71 -6.03 2.12
C ASN A 54 -33.43 -4.51 2.08
N PHE A 55 -32.18 -4.10 1.84
CA PHE A 55 -31.81 -2.68 1.78
C PHE A 55 -32.46 -1.97 0.60
N ARG A 56 -32.41 -2.60 -0.57
CA ARG A 56 -33.01 -2.08 -1.79
C ARG A 56 -34.53 -2.00 -1.65
N GLU A 57 -35.17 -3.05 -1.16
CA GLU A 57 -36.63 -3.11 -0.97
C GLU A 57 -37.12 -2.01 -0.01
N LEU A 58 -36.39 -1.77 1.08
CA LEU A 58 -36.71 -0.69 2.02
C LEU A 58 -36.54 0.70 1.42
N CYS A 59 -35.49 0.94 0.64
CA CYS A 59 -35.28 2.23 -0.04
C CYS A 59 -36.33 2.47 -1.12
N GLU A 60 -36.68 1.44 -1.89
CA GLU A 60 -37.71 1.49 -2.92
C GLU A 60 -39.08 1.86 -2.31
N ARG A 61 -39.46 1.26 -1.19
CA ARG A 61 -40.72 1.62 -0.51
C ARG A 61 -40.73 3.06 0.03
N LEU A 62 -39.57 3.59 0.41
CA LEU A 62 -39.43 4.95 0.88
C LEU A 62 -39.29 5.98 -0.26
N GLU A 63 -39.20 5.52 -1.51
CA GLU A 63 -38.82 6.29 -2.70
C GLU A 63 -37.52 7.07 -2.49
N LEU A 64 -36.53 6.40 -1.91
CA LEU A 64 -35.17 6.90 -1.79
C LEU A 64 -34.32 6.19 -2.83
N ASP A 65 -33.45 6.94 -3.49
CA ASP A 65 -32.39 6.34 -4.29
C ASP A 65 -31.40 5.66 -3.33
N TRP A 66 -31.38 4.34 -3.34
CA TRP A 66 -30.55 3.54 -2.45
C TRP A 66 -29.06 3.87 -2.61
N GLN A 67 -28.61 4.26 -3.81
CA GLN A 67 -27.21 4.63 -4.09
C GLN A 67 -26.82 5.95 -3.42
N SER A 68 -27.79 6.83 -3.20
CA SER A 68 -27.57 8.13 -2.56
C SER A 68 -27.55 8.08 -1.03
N VAL A 69 -28.10 7.01 -0.43
CA VAL A 69 -28.22 6.86 1.03
C VAL A 69 -27.38 5.72 1.60
N VAL A 70 -26.89 4.81 0.75
CA VAL A 70 -26.00 3.73 1.16
C VAL A 70 -24.63 4.28 1.50
N ASP A 71 -24.04 3.77 2.57
CA ASP A 71 -22.64 4.01 2.87
C ASP A 71 -21.78 3.27 1.83
N LEU A 72 -21.41 3.97 0.76
CA LEU A 72 -20.51 3.49 -0.29
C LEU A 72 -19.06 3.34 0.19
N ALA A 73 -18.79 3.50 1.50
CA ALA A 73 -17.67 2.84 2.14
C ALA A 73 -17.91 1.31 2.14
N THR A 74 -17.98 0.74 0.93
CA THR A 74 -17.86 -0.69 0.70
C THR A 74 -16.54 -1.14 1.29
N ASP A 75 -16.63 -2.13 2.18
CA ASP A 75 -15.56 -2.94 2.76
C ASP A 75 -14.17 -2.51 2.32
N GLU A 76 -13.53 -1.78 3.23
CA GLU A 76 -12.10 -1.53 3.31
C GLU A 76 -11.33 -2.57 2.50
N THR A 77 -10.77 -2.13 1.37
CA THR A 77 -9.45 -2.61 0.97
C THR A 77 -8.65 -2.75 2.24
N VAL A 78 -8.20 -3.96 2.56
CA VAL A 78 -7.33 -4.24 3.73
C VAL A 78 -5.97 -3.58 3.48
N VAL A 79 -5.95 -2.25 3.46
CA VAL A 79 -4.95 -1.49 4.16
C VAL A 79 -5.41 -1.60 5.61
N ASN A 80 -4.66 -2.32 6.42
CA ASN A 80 -4.78 -2.24 7.88
C ASN A 80 -4.65 -0.77 8.29
N THR A 81 -5.73 0.00 8.21
CA THR A 81 -5.93 1.19 9.01
C THR A 81 -6.64 0.69 10.26
N ALA A 82 -5.88 -0.01 11.10
CA ALA A 82 -6.16 0.03 12.51
C ALA A 82 -6.52 1.48 12.84
N ALA A 83 -7.64 1.69 13.54
CA ALA A 83 -7.97 2.99 14.14
C ALA A 83 -6.65 3.62 14.60
N PRO A 84 -6.31 4.86 14.19
CA PRO A 84 -4.96 5.38 14.33
C PRO A 84 -4.54 5.09 15.75
N LEU A 85 -3.57 4.17 15.91
CA LEU A 85 -3.07 3.83 17.23
C LEU A 85 -2.69 5.18 17.82
N THR A 86 -3.40 5.60 18.87
CA THR A 86 -3.10 6.82 19.60
C THR A 86 -1.76 6.57 20.27
N GLY A 87 -0.70 6.81 19.52
CA GLY A 87 0.68 6.48 19.82
C GLY A 87 1.56 7.31 18.91
N GLU A 88 2.62 7.85 19.48
CA GLU A 88 3.59 8.65 18.75
C GLU A 88 4.24 7.79 17.65
N ILE A 89 4.38 8.35 16.45
CA ILE A 89 5.18 7.72 15.39
C ILE A 89 6.62 7.68 15.91
N ALA A 90 7.19 6.48 16.04
CA ALA A 90 8.58 6.33 16.45
C ALA A 90 9.49 7.09 15.48
N ALA A 91 10.35 7.97 16.01
CA ALA A 91 11.25 8.80 15.22
C ALA A 91 12.23 7.96 14.38
N PHE A 92 12.64 6.81 14.92
CA PHE A 92 13.50 5.83 14.25
C PHE A 92 12.88 4.45 14.40
N ASN A 93 12.75 3.71 13.29
CA ASN A 93 12.17 2.37 13.27
C ASN A 93 12.96 1.48 12.29
N PRO A 94 14.10 0.92 12.71
CA PRO A 94 14.91 0.07 11.84
C PRO A 94 14.23 -1.29 11.52
N SER A 95 13.21 -1.69 12.26
CA SER A 95 12.58 -3.01 12.16
C SER A 95 11.54 -3.12 11.05
N HIS A 96 10.89 -2.02 10.68
CA HIS A 96 9.79 -2.03 9.73
C HIS A 96 10.01 -1.06 8.57
N PRO A 97 9.52 -1.38 7.36
CA PRO A 97 9.48 -0.40 6.28
C PRO A 97 8.69 0.84 6.70
N ILE A 98 9.19 2.00 6.29
CA ILE A 98 8.55 3.28 6.54
C ILE A 98 7.20 3.29 5.84
N SER A 99 6.14 3.52 6.60
CA SER A 99 4.75 3.43 6.14
C SER A 99 4.03 4.78 6.06
N HIS A 100 4.68 5.87 6.50
CA HIS A 100 4.12 7.22 6.44
C HIS A 100 5.11 8.15 5.72
N PRO A 101 4.68 9.01 4.77
CA PRO A 101 5.58 9.88 4.01
C PRO A 101 6.50 10.74 4.86
N MET A 102 6.03 11.26 6.00
CA MET A 102 6.88 12.05 6.90
C MET A 102 8.15 11.33 7.38
N GLY A 103 8.09 10.00 7.53
CA GLY A 103 9.26 9.21 7.95
C GLY A 103 10.22 8.88 6.80
N PHE A 104 9.91 9.27 5.56
CA PHE A 104 10.69 8.91 4.37
C PHE A 104 11.57 10.08 3.92
N PHE A 105 12.89 9.84 3.90
CA PHE A 105 13.91 10.86 3.64
C PHE A 105 14.71 10.57 2.36
N GLY A 106 15.03 11.64 1.64
CA GLY A 106 15.83 11.62 0.42
C GLY A 106 15.17 10.89 -0.75
N ARG A 107 16.00 10.31 -1.62
CA ARG A 107 15.59 9.58 -2.83
C ARG A 107 14.82 10.42 -3.86
N SER A 108 15.03 11.74 -3.86
CA SER A 108 14.32 12.66 -4.75
C SER A 108 14.50 12.30 -6.22
N ARG A 109 15.68 11.81 -6.62
CA ARG A 109 15.95 11.40 -8.01
C ARG A 109 15.11 10.18 -8.40
N GLU A 110 15.07 9.17 -7.54
CA GLU A 110 14.34 7.93 -7.73
C GLU A 110 12.83 8.19 -7.75
N ILE A 111 12.33 8.98 -6.80
CA ILE A 111 10.93 9.42 -6.77
C ILE A 111 10.55 10.18 -8.05
N ASN A 112 11.36 11.17 -8.44
CA ASN A 112 11.11 11.98 -9.63
C ASN A 112 11.07 11.11 -10.89
N ARG A 113 12.00 10.16 -11.01
CA ARG A 113 12.07 9.25 -12.15
C ARG A 113 10.85 8.32 -12.19
N SER A 114 10.49 7.72 -11.06
CA SER A 114 9.32 6.84 -10.96
C SER A 114 8.03 7.56 -11.37
N PHE A 115 7.74 8.72 -10.77
CA PHE A 115 6.56 9.49 -11.19
C PHE A 115 6.66 10.00 -12.62
N GLY A 116 7.84 10.34 -13.13
CA GLY A 116 8.03 10.71 -14.54
C GLY A 116 7.58 9.61 -15.52
N LEU A 117 7.77 8.34 -15.13
CA LEU A 117 7.35 7.16 -15.89
C LEU A 117 5.85 6.85 -15.70
N LEU A 118 5.29 7.17 -14.54
CA LEU A 118 3.87 6.93 -14.22
C LEU A 118 2.91 8.05 -14.67
N LYS A 119 3.42 9.24 -14.99
CA LYS A 119 2.61 10.38 -15.49
C LYS A 119 2.24 10.26 -16.97
N ARG A 120 2.91 9.39 -17.72
CA ARG A 120 2.79 9.31 -19.19
C ARG A 120 2.12 8.00 -19.61
N ARG A 121 1.46 8.01 -20.76
CA ARG A 121 0.90 6.81 -21.40
C ARG A 121 1.78 6.35 -22.56
N PRO A 122 1.99 5.03 -22.74
CA PRO A 122 1.65 3.96 -21.79
C PRO A 122 2.45 4.09 -20.48
N LEU A 123 1.88 3.60 -19.37
CA LEU A 123 2.64 3.51 -18.12
C LEU A 123 3.84 2.59 -18.33
N GLN A 124 4.97 2.89 -17.69
CA GLN A 124 6.20 2.14 -17.86
C GLN A 124 6.55 1.36 -16.58
N ASN A 125 7.10 0.16 -16.77
CA ASN A 125 7.50 -0.73 -15.68
C ASN A 125 8.85 -0.30 -15.09
N ILE A 126 8.99 -0.49 -13.78
CA ILE A 126 10.14 0.00 -13.01
C ILE A 126 10.71 -1.15 -12.16
N ALA A 127 12.01 -1.36 -12.21
CA ALA A 127 12.73 -2.24 -11.29
C ALA A 127 13.48 -1.40 -10.25
N ILE A 128 13.23 -1.66 -8.97
CA ILE A 128 13.95 -1.05 -7.85
C ILE A 128 14.89 -2.11 -7.27
N ILE A 129 16.17 -1.94 -7.51
CA ILE A 129 17.20 -2.91 -7.16
C ILE A 129 18.01 -2.37 -5.99
N GLY A 130 18.43 -3.24 -5.08
CA GLY A 130 19.39 -2.85 -4.06
C GLY A 130 19.53 -3.90 -2.96
N PRO A 131 20.57 -3.76 -2.13
CA PRO A 131 20.83 -4.72 -1.06
C PRO A 131 19.68 -4.78 -0.05
N ARG A 132 19.71 -5.81 0.81
CA ARG A 132 18.73 -5.95 1.88
C ARG A 132 18.77 -4.68 2.75
N LYS A 133 17.59 -4.20 3.17
CA LYS A 133 17.44 -3.00 4.03
C LYS A 133 17.93 -1.67 3.42
N SER A 134 18.11 -1.57 2.10
CA SER A 134 18.39 -0.30 1.41
C SER A 134 17.20 0.68 1.36
N GLY A 135 16.01 0.22 1.75
CA GLY A 135 14.76 1.00 1.74
C GLY A 135 13.84 0.74 0.55
N LYS A 136 14.00 -0.39 -0.17
CA LYS A 136 13.16 -0.77 -1.34
C LYS A 136 11.66 -0.76 -1.02
N THR A 137 11.24 -1.54 -0.03
CA THR A 137 9.83 -1.60 0.41
C THR A 137 9.31 -0.25 0.90
N SER A 138 10.14 0.50 1.64
CA SER A 138 9.79 1.86 2.09
C SER A 138 9.54 2.80 0.90
N LEU A 139 10.35 2.70 -0.16
CA LEU A 139 10.17 3.49 -1.37
C LEU A 139 8.89 3.10 -2.12
N LEU A 140 8.57 1.80 -2.24
CA LEU A 140 7.30 1.37 -2.83
C LEU A 140 6.09 1.96 -2.10
N LYS A 141 6.06 1.84 -0.77
CA LYS A 141 4.99 2.39 0.07
C LYS A 141 4.90 3.91 -0.07
N HIS A 142 6.06 4.58 -0.07
CA HIS A 142 6.12 6.02 -0.25
C HIS A 142 5.55 6.47 -1.61
N LEU A 143 5.88 5.77 -2.71
CA LEU A 143 5.34 6.08 -4.04
C LEU A 143 3.80 5.95 -4.08
N ALA A 144 3.24 4.90 -3.47
CA ALA A 144 1.79 4.70 -3.43
C ALA A 144 1.04 5.77 -2.60
N GLN A 145 1.69 6.31 -1.58
CA GLN A 145 1.04 7.18 -0.61
C GLN A 145 1.27 8.67 -0.85
N LEU A 146 2.42 9.05 -1.44
CA LEU A 146 2.86 10.44 -1.53
C LEU A 146 1.82 11.36 -2.19
N THR A 147 1.06 10.85 -3.16
CA THR A 147 0.05 11.64 -3.89
C THR A 147 -1.35 11.57 -3.30
N LEU A 148 -1.57 10.71 -2.30
CA LEU A 148 -2.88 10.51 -1.67
C LEU A 148 -2.98 11.21 -0.30
N ILE A 149 -1.83 11.54 0.29
CA ILE A 149 -1.77 12.16 1.62
C ILE A 149 -1.88 13.68 1.51
N PRO A 150 -2.70 14.34 2.37
CA PRO A 150 -2.83 15.80 2.37
C PRO A 150 -1.48 16.51 2.59
N ALA A 151 -1.27 17.64 1.91
CA ALA A 151 -0.01 18.39 1.99
C ALA A 151 0.41 18.79 3.42
N VAL A 152 -0.55 18.99 4.33
CA VAL A 152 -0.29 19.28 5.76
C VAL A 152 0.39 18.12 6.51
N GLN A 153 0.26 16.89 6.00
CA GLN A 153 0.91 15.69 6.54
C GLN A 153 2.20 15.32 5.79
N LEU A 154 2.67 16.19 4.88
CA LEU A 154 3.94 16.03 4.19
C LEU A 154 5.00 16.95 4.80
N ARG A 155 6.28 16.55 4.71
CA ARG A 155 7.39 17.44 5.06
C ARG A 155 7.53 18.54 3.99
N GLY A 156 8.07 19.70 4.36
CA GLY A 156 8.18 20.84 3.44
C GLY A 156 9.05 20.60 2.20
N ASP A 157 9.95 19.61 2.24
CA ASP A 157 10.76 19.12 1.12
C ASP A 157 10.02 18.12 0.22
N GLN A 158 8.85 17.65 0.64
CA GLN A 158 8.04 16.68 -0.09
C GLN A 158 6.96 17.39 -0.90
N ASN A 159 6.70 16.85 -2.08
CA ASN A 159 5.70 17.37 -3.00
C ASN A 159 4.74 16.23 -3.37
N GLY A 160 3.47 16.37 -2.98
CA GLY A 160 2.39 15.43 -3.29
C GLY A 160 1.77 15.63 -4.69
N ASP A 161 2.01 16.77 -5.35
CA ASP A 161 1.49 17.10 -6.68
C ASP A 161 2.31 16.42 -7.78
N ARG A 162 2.45 15.10 -7.68
CA ARG A 162 3.22 14.27 -8.60
C ARG A 162 2.37 13.64 -9.69
N LEU A 163 1.08 13.46 -9.49
CA LEU A 163 0.19 12.90 -10.51
C LEU A 163 -0.97 13.86 -10.75
N LEU A 164 -1.43 13.93 -12.00
CA LEU A 164 -2.71 14.56 -12.29
C LEU A 164 -3.79 13.56 -11.89
N HIS A 165 -4.78 14.01 -11.10
CA HIS A 165 -5.87 13.16 -10.62
C HIS A 165 -5.38 11.88 -9.90
N PRO A 166 -4.58 12.01 -8.82
CA PRO A 166 -4.02 10.85 -8.12
C PRO A 166 -5.09 9.88 -7.61
N GLU A 167 -6.32 10.35 -7.35
CA GLU A 167 -7.50 9.54 -6.99
C GLU A 167 -7.90 8.52 -8.06
N GLN A 168 -7.48 8.70 -9.31
CA GLN A 168 -7.75 7.76 -10.40
C GLN A 168 -6.73 6.62 -10.48
N TYR A 169 -5.60 6.74 -9.78
CA TYR A 169 -4.57 5.70 -9.77
C TYR A 169 -4.93 4.62 -8.76
N LYS A 170 -5.05 3.38 -9.23
CA LYS A 170 -5.16 2.20 -8.37
C LYS A 170 -3.77 1.66 -8.05
N TRP A 171 -3.43 1.61 -6.77
CA TRP A 171 -2.18 1.02 -6.29
C TRP A 171 -2.46 -0.32 -5.64
N ILE A 172 -1.83 -1.39 -6.13
CA ILE A 172 -2.00 -2.74 -5.61
C ILE A 172 -0.65 -3.21 -5.07
N PHE A 173 -0.56 -3.38 -3.75
CA PHE A 173 0.66 -3.87 -3.12
C PHE A 173 0.64 -5.40 -2.99
N VAL A 174 1.73 -6.05 -3.36
CA VAL A 174 1.91 -7.50 -3.31
C VAL A 174 3.24 -7.79 -2.60
N ASP A 175 3.16 -8.35 -1.40
CA ASP A 175 4.34 -8.83 -0.66
C ASP A 175 4.59 -10.29 -1.01
N LEU A 176 5.56 -10.56 -1.86
CA LEU A 176 5.87 -11.93 -2.30
C LEU A 176 6.66 -12.74 -1.26
N GLN A 177 6.96 -12.14 -0.09
CA GLN A 177 7.41 -12.92 1.07
C GLN A 177 6.25 -13.65 1.74
N ASP A 178 5.02 -13.13 1.66
CA ASP A 178 3.81 -13.77 2.17
C ASP A 178 3.56 -15.07 1.39
N PRO A 179 3.61 -16.25 2.04
CA PRO A 179 3.40 -17.53 1.38
C PRO A 179 2.06 -17.62 0.64
N ARG A 180 1.04 -16.88 1.08
CA ARG A 180 -0.28 -16.85 0.43
C ARG A 180 -0.25 -16.11 -0.90
N LEU A 181 0.64 -15.14 -1.07
CA LEU A 181 0.82 -14.38 -2.31
C LEU A 181 1.88 -15.00 -3.22
N GLY A 182 2.62 -15.99 -2.71
CA GLY A 182 3.55 -16.81 -3.48
C GLY A 182 2.90 -17.99 -4.21
N THR A 183 1.56 -18.12 -4.16
CA THR A 183 0.82 -19.11 -4.95
C THR A 183 0.02 -18.44 -6.06
N ARG A 184 -0.22 -19.16 -7.17
CA ARG A 184 -0.99 -18.66 -8.31
C ARG A 184 -2.41 -18.27 -7.91
N ASP A 185 -3.11 -19.17 -7.21
CA ASP A 185 -4.47 -18.93 -6.77
C ASP A 185 -4.57 -17.76 -5.79
N GLY A 186 -3.62 -17.67 -4.85
CA GLY A 186 -3.61 -16.60 -3.86
C GLY A 186 -3.29 -15.24 -4.46
N LEU A 187 -2.33 -15.18 -5.40
CA LEU A 187 -1.98 -13.95 -6.11
C LEU A 187 -3.11 -13.49 -7.04
N ILE A 188 -3.69 -14.39 -7.85
CA ILE A 188 -4.84 -14.07 -8.72
C ILE A 188 -5.99 -13.51 -7.89
N LYS A 189 -6.35 -14.20 -6.79
CA LYS A 189 -7.44 -13.76 -5.92
C LYS A 189 -7.16 -12.39 -5.31
N HIS A 190 -5.93 -12.13 -4.88
CA HIS A 190 -5.53 -10.84 -4.33
C HIS A 190 -5.63 -9.71 -5.36
N LEU A 191 -5.10 -9.93 -6.57
CA LEU A 191 -5.14 -8.94 -7.65
C LEU A 191 -6.58 -8.62 -8.09
N LEU A 192 -7.42 -9.64 -8.26
CA LEU A 192 -8.83 -9.46 -8.62
C LEU A 192 -9.62 -8.76 -7.50
N SER A 193 -9.41 -9.16 -6.25
CA SER A 193 -10.05 -8.53 -5.09
C SER A 193 -9.70 -7.05 -5.00
N ALA A 194 -8.42 -6.69 -5.24
CA ALA A 194 -7.97 -5.30 -5.27
C ALA A 194 -8.61 -4.46 -6.41
N LEU A 195 -9.12 -5.13 -7.46
CA LEU A 195 -9.90 -4.49 -8.52
C LEU A 195 -11.41 -4.49 -8.25
N GLY A 196 -11.87 -5.06 -7.13
CA GLY A 196 -13.28 -5.17 -6.75
C GLY A 196 -13.97 -6.45 -7.24
N VAL A 197 -13.21 -7.45 -7.69
CA VAL A 197 -13.71 -8.71 -8.23
C VAL A 197 -13.48 -9.83 -7.23
N ASN A 198 -14.56 -10.41 -6.72
CA ASN A 198 -14.52 -11.51 -5.75
C ASN A 198 -14.93 -12.83 -6.42
N ILE A 199 -13.96 -13.73 -6.57
CA ILE A 199 -14.13 -15.05 -7.19
C ILE A 199 -13.45 -16.11 -6.30
N GLU A 200 -14.06 -17.29 -6.21
CA GLU A 200 -13.52 -18.41 -5.41
C GLU A 200 -12.44 -19.20 -6.16
N HIS A 201 -12.69 -19.52 -7.44
CA HIS A 201 -11.77 -20.21 -8.33
C HIS A 201 -11.70 -19.45 -9.65
N CYS A 202 -10.48 -19.14 -10.09
CA CYS A 202 -10.24 -18.43 -11.33
C CYS A 202 -9.05 -19.10 -12.02
N ASP A 203 -9.28 -19.64 -13.20
CA ASP A 203 -8.17 -20.08 -14.04
C ASP A 203 -7.46 -18.88 -14.68
N LEU A 204 -6.38 -19.15 -15.40
CA LEU A 204 -5.55 -18.11 -16.00
C LEU A 204 -6.24 -17.39 -17.16
N GLU A 205 -7.08 -18.08 -17.93
CA GLU A 205 -7.82 -17.49 -19.07
C GLU A 205 -8.88 -16.51 -18.56
N GLN A 206 -9.69 -16.95 -17.59
CA GLN A 206 -10.67 -16.12 -16.90
C GLN A 206 -10.00 -14.93 -16.21
N PHE A 207 -8.83 -15.15 -15.58
CA PHE A 207 -8.06 -14.08 -14.97
C PHE A 207 -7.68 -13.02 -16.01
N MET A 208 -7.15 -13.44 -17.16
CA MET A 208 -6.75 -12.53 -18.24
C MET A 208 -7.94 -11.70 -18.75
N ASP A 209 -9.10 -12.31 -18.95
CA ASP A 209 -10.32 -11.63 -19.41
C ASP A 209 -10.83 -10.61 -18.39
N LEU A 210 -10.86 -10.99 -17.11
CA LEU A 210 -11.28 -10.11 -16.02
C LEU A 210 -10.32 -8.94 -15.86
N MET A 211 -9.01 -9.19 -15.84
CA MET A 211 -8.00 -8.13 -15.75
C MET A 211 -8.13 -7.15 -16.92
N SER A 212 -8.26 -7.66 -18.15
CA SER A 212 -8.44 -6.83 -19.35
C SER A 212 -9.71 -5.98 -19.27
N THR A 213 -10.79 -6.50 -18.68
CA THR A 213 -12.05 -5.78 -18.48
C THR A 213 -11.94 -4.70 -17.39
N HIS A 214 -11.23 -4.99 -16.29
CA HIS A 214 -11.22 -4.13 -15.11
C HIS A 214 -10.06 -3.11 -15.06
N LEU A 215 -9.02 -3.26 -15.90
CA LEU A 215 -7.87 -2.34 -16.01
C LEU A 215 -8.18 -1.08 -16.86
N GLN A 216 -9.31 -0.43 -16.59
CA GLN A 216 -9.74 0.80 -17.30
C GLN A 216 -9.05 2.07 -16.80
N GLN A 217 -8.54 2.04 -15.56
CA GLN A 217 -7.88 3.15 -14.88
C GLN A 217 -6.38 2.87 -14.73
N PRO A 218 -5.53 3.92 -14.62
CA PRO A 218 -4.12 3.71 -14.31
C PRO A 218 -3.96 2.83 -13.06
N THR A 219 -3.36 1.67 -13.23
CA THR A 219 -3.16 0.68 -12.19
C THR A 219 -1.67 0.38 -12.08
N VAL A 220 -1.12 0.53 -10.87
CA VAL A 220 0.28 0.28 -10.56
C VAL A 220 0.35 -0.88 -9.56
N MET A 221 0.92 -2.01 -10.01
CA MET A 221 1.14 -3.19 -9.18
C MET A 221 2.56 -3.15 -8.61
N LEU A 222 2.64 -3.12 -7.28
CA LEU A 222 3.90 -3.09 -6.53
C LEU A 222 4.24 -4.52 -6.09
N LEU A 223 5.20 -5.15 -6.77
CA LEU A 223 5.63 -6.51 -6.51
C LEU A 223 6.89 -6.50 -5.64
N ASP A 224 6.72 -6.57 -4.33
CA ASP A 224 7.84 -6.49 -3.39
C ASP A 224 8.52 -7.86 -3.23
N GLU A 225 9.86 -7.85 -3.18
CA GLU A 225 10.72 -8.99 -2.90
C GLU A 225 10.49 -10.20 -3.83
N ILE A 226 10.45 -9.93 -5.15
CA ILE A 226 10.22 -10.91 -6.23
C ILE A 226 11.18 -12.11 -6.17
N GLY A 227 12.39 -11.93 -5.64
CA GLY A 227 13.34 -13.03 -5.44
C GLY A 227 12.87 -14.10 -4.47
N SER A 228 11.86 -13.82 -3.65
CA SER A 228 11.27 -14.78 -2.71
C SER A 228 10.51 -15.88 -3.43
N VAL A 229 9.79 -15.56 -4.51
CA VAL A 229 9.01 -16.54 -5.29
C VAL A 229 9.86 -17.25 -6.33
N LEU A 230 10.84 -16.57 -6.93
CA LEU A 230 11.74 -17.19 -7.92
C LEU A 230 12.71 -18.21 -7.29
N LYS A 231 13.03 -18.07 -6.01
CA LYS A 231 13.89 -19.03 -5.28
C LYS A 231 13.11 -20.18 -4.64
N ARG A 232 11.79 -20.04 -4.52
CA ARG A 232 10.90 -21.07 -3.98
C ARG A 232 10.40 -21.93 -5.15
N ASP A 233 10.08 -23.18 -4.86
CA ASP A 233 9.28 -24.01 -5.76
C ASP A 233 7.82 -23.50 -5.70
N SER A 234 7.57 -22.36 -6.34
CA SER A 234 6.25 -21.72 -6.43
C SER A 234 5.55 -22.17 -7.71
N ASP A 235 4.22 -22.22 -7.67
CA ASP A 235 3.37 -22.50 -8.85
C ASP A 235 3.20 -21.26 -9.76
N LEU A 236 3.96 -20.19 -9.50
CA LEU A 236 4.11 -19.02 -10.37
C LEU A 236 5.12 -19.33 -11.49
N ASP A 237 4.68 -20.18 -12.41
CA ASP A 237 5.48 -20.67 -13.54
C ASP A 237 5.70 -19.62 -14.65
N ASP A 238 6.49 -19.99 -15.66
CA ASP A 238 6.76 -19.12 -16.81
C ASP A 238 5.46 -18.70 -17.53
N THR A 239 4.45 -19.59 -17.60
CA THR A 239 3.13 -19.31 -18.18
C THR A 239 2.41 -18.17 -17.46
N PHE A 240 2.43 -18.17 -16.13
CA PHE A 240 1.83 -17.11 -15.32
C PHE A 240 2.53 -15.76 -15.56
N TRP A 241 3.86 -15.73 -15.54
CA TRP A 241 4.62 -14.50 -15.78
C TRP A 241 4.43 -13.96 -17.21
N GLU A 242 4.36 -14.84 -18.21
CA GLU A 242 4.02 -14.45 -19.59
C GLU A 242 2.63 -13.83 -19.70
N SER A 243 1.67 -14.32 -18.92
CA SER A 243 0.32 -13.75 -18.85
C SER A 243 0.33 -12.33 -18.29
N LEU A 244 1.06 -12.08 -17.20
CA LEU A 244 1.25 -10.72 -16.66
C LEU A 244 1.94 -9.78 -17.65
N ARG A 245 2.93 -10.29 -18.40
CA ARG A 245 3.57 -9.52 -19.47
C ARG A 245 2.58 -9.12 -20.56
N SER A 246 1.77 -10.07 -21.02
CA SER A 246 0.76 -9.84 -22.04
C SER A 246 -0.25 -8.77 -21.59
N LEU A 247 -0.69 -8.80 -20.32
CA LEU A 247 -1.56 -7.75 -19.76
C LEU A 247 -0.95 -6.37 -19.86
N ALA A 248 0.33 -6.21 -19.48
CA ALA A 248 1.00 -4.92 -19.54
C ALA A 248 1.22 -4.44 -20.99
N SER A 249 1.61 -5.31 -21.91
CA SER A 249 1.97 -4.89 -23.27
C SER A 249 0.78 -4.73 -24.22
N ASN A 250 -0.25 -5.58 -24.10
CA ASN A 250 -1.26 -5.73 -25.15
C ASN A 250 -2.68 -5.39 -24.69
N HIS A 251 -3.02 -5.66 -23.43
CA HIS A 251 -4.43 -5.68 -23.00
C HIS A 251 -4.83 -4.55 -22.05
N SER A 252 -3.88 -3.84 -21.45
CA SER A 252 -4.17 -2.73 -20.53
C SER A 252 -4.39 -1.37 -21.20
N ASN A 253 -4.28 -1.27 -22.54
CA ASN A 253 -4.29 0.02 -23.26
C ASN A 253 -3.30 1.06 -22.68
N GLY A 254 -2.16 0.58 -22.14
CA GLY A 254 -1.16 1.42 -21.47
C GLY A 254 -1.56 1.89 -20.06
N ASN A 255 -2.56 1.25 -19.44
CA ASN A 255 -3.02 1.55 -18.09
C ASN A 255 -2.38 0.72 -16.99
N LEU A 256 -1.58 -0.29 -17.30
CA LEU A 256 -0.91 -1.12 -16.30
C LEU A 256 0.59 -0.82 -16.24
N SER A 257 1.12 -0.68 -15.03
CA SER A 257 2.56 -0.71 -14.76
C SER A 257 2.87 -1.59 -13.56
N PHE A 258 4.00 -2.27 -13.65
CA PHE A 258 4.62 -3.01 -12.56
C PHE A 258 5.79 -2.24 -11.99
N ILE A 259 5.86 -2.15 -10.66
CA ILE A 259 7.08 -1.77 -9.94
C ILE A 259 7.49 -2.96 -9.10
N LEU A 260 8.63 -3.57 -9.43
CA LEU A 260 9.17 -4.67 -8.62
C LEU A 260 10.33 -4.21 -7.74
N THR A 261 10.61 -4.97 -6.70
CA THR A 261 11.86 -4.86 -5.93
C THR A 261 12.63 -6.17 -5.92
N SER A 262 13.96 -6.07 -6.02
CA SER A 262 14.86 -7.23 -6.02
C SER A 262 16.25 -6.86 -5.48
N HIS A 263 17.06 -7.88 -5.18
CA HIS A 263 18.46 -7.70 -4.76
C HIS A 263 19.41 -7.48 -5.93
N GLU A 264 19.14 -8.15 -7.05
CA GLU A 264 19.88 -8.07 -8.31
C GLU A 264 18.92 -7.75 -9.46
N HIS A 265 19.43 -7.58 -10.68
CA HIS A 265 18.57 -7.23 -11.81
C HIS A 265 17.55 -8.36 -12.09
N PRO A 266 16.27 -8.06 -12.39
CA PRO A 266 15.25 -9.11 -12.54
C PRO A 266 15.56 -10.15 -13.62
N THR A 267 16.22 -9.74 -14.71
CA THR A 267 16.63 -10.66 -15.78
C THR A 267 17.77 -11.60 -15.34
N GLU A 268 18.67 -11.13 -14.47
CA GLU A 268 19.75 -11.95 -13.90
C GLU A 268 19.18 -12.90 -12.84
N LEU A 269 18.26 -12.39 -12.00
CA LEU A 269 17.56 -13.19 -11.00
C LEU A 269 16.80 -14.36 -11.65
N ALA A 270 16.05 -14.09 -12.72
CA ALA A 270 15.32 -15.11 -13.45
C ALA A 270 16.26 -16.19 -14.02
N SER A 271 17.34 -15.77 -14.70
CA SER A 271 18.30 -16.70 -15.31
C SER A 271 19.02 -17.58 -14.28
N HIS A 272 19.37 -17.02 -13.12
CA HIS A 272 19.97 -17.79 -12.01
C HIS A 272 19.02 -18.82 -11.40
N THR A 273 17.72 -18.57 -11.46
CA THR A 273 16.68 -19.46 -10.93
C THR A 273 16.11 -20.44 -11.94
N GLY A 274 16.63 -20.45 -13.17
CA GLY A 274 16.14 -21.32 -14.24
C GLY A 274 14.83 -20.86 -14.89
N HIS A 275 14.34 -19.67 -14.54
CA HIS A 275 13.22 -19.02 -15.20
C HIS A 275 13.68 -18.35 -16.48
N SER A 276 12.98 -18.62 -17.59
CA SER A 276 13.26 -18.00 -18.89
C SER A 276 12.28 -16.87 -19.23
N SER A 277 11.38 -16.55 -18.30
CA SER A 277 10.20 -15.75 -18.59
C SER A 277 10.53 -14.40 -19.25
N PRO A 278 9.92 -14.11 -20.42
CA PRO A 278 9.98 -12.81 -21.05
C PRO A 278 9.46 -11.65 -20.17
N PHE A 279 8.70 -11.93 -19.09
CA PHE A 279 8.21 -10.90 -18.18
C PHE A 279 9.32 -9.99 -17.68
N PHE A 280 10.44 -10.53 -17.23
CA PHE A 280 11.52 -9.73 -16.64
C PHE A 280 12.21 -8.80 -17.64
N ASN A 281 12.02 -9.03 -18.95
CA ASN A 281 12.55 -8.17 -20.00
C ASN A 281 11.74 -6.87 -20.20
N ILE A 282 10.55 -6.73 -19.61
CA ILE A 282 9.73 -5.50 -19.74
C ILE A 282 10.20 -4.37 -18.82
N PHE A 283 11.14 -4.64 -17.91
CA PHE A 283 11.67 -3.68 -16.95
C PHE A 283 12.85 -2.91 -17.55
N GLY A 284 12.58 -2.11 -18.58
CA GLY A 284 13.60 -1.27 -19.24
C GLY A 284 14.19 -0.17 -18.34
N TYR A 285 13.53 0.15 -17.22
CA TYR A 285 14.01 1.13 -16.25
C TYR A 285 14.35 0.46 -14.92
N ALA A 286 15.65 0.29 -14.69
CA ALA A 286 16.19 -0.09 -13.40
C ALA A 286 16.71 1.13 -12.63
N THR A 287 16.48 1.13 -11.32
CA THR A 287 17.01 2.11 -10.38
C THR A 287 17.67 1.38 -9.21
N ASN A 288 18.95 1.64 -9.00
CA ASN A 288 19.73 1.02 -7.92
C ASN A 288 19.71 1.92 -6.68
N LEU A 289 19.28 1.38 -5.54
CA LEU A 289 19.29 2.07 -4.26
C LEU A 289 20.63 1.87 -3.55
N GLY A 290 21.44 2.93 -3.53
CA GLY A 290 22.67 3.02 -2.72
C GLY A 290 22.45 3.71 -1.38
N PRO A 291 23.51 4.22 -0.71
CA PRO A 291 23.38 5.13 0.42
C PRO A 291 22.56 6.38 0.11
N LEU A 292 22.09 7.07 1.15
CA LEU A 292 21.51 8.42 0.99
C LEU A 292 22.59 9.44 0.65
N ALA A 293 22.20 10.54 0.03
CA ALA A 293 23.05 11.73 0.03
C ALA A 293 23.26 12.19 1.47
N GLU A 294 24.44 12.70 1.81
CA GLU A 294 24.75 13.10 3.19
C GLU A 294 23.76 14.16 3.71
N THR A 295 23.29 15.06 2.84
CA THR A 295 22.25 16.05 3.17
C THR A 295 20.95 15.40 3.62
N ASP A 296 20.54 14.32 2.95
CA ASP A 296 19.32 13.57 3.28
C ASP A 296 19.53 12.71 4.53
N ALA A 297 20.72 12.15 4.72
CA ALA A 297 21.10 11.43 5.93
C ALA A 297 21.07 12.35 7.15
N ARG A 298 21.61 13.57 7.04
CA ARG A 298 21.52 14.60 8.08
C ARG A 298 20.08 15.00 8.38
N ALA A 299 19.23 15.12 7.35
CA ALA A 299 17.81 15.41 7.54
C ALA A 299 17.08 14.28 8.29
N LEU A 300 17.40 13.02 7.99
CA LEU A 300 16.89 11.86 8.74
C LEU A 300 17.36 11.89 10.20
N ILE A 301 18.65 12.14 10.47
CA ILE A 301 19.15 12.26 11.86
C ILE A 301 18.45 13.41 12.59
N GLY A 302 18.26 14.54 11.89
CA GLY A 302 17.58 15.73 12.40
C GLY A 302 16.08 15.56 12.67
N SER A 303 15.47 14.43 12.29
CA SER A 303 14.09 14.12 12.68
C SER A 303 13.96 13.61 14.11
N SER A 304 15.08 13.47 14.83
CA SER A 304 15.07 13.13 16.25
C SER A 304 14.29 14.17 17.07
N PRO A 305 13.45 13.76 18.03
CA PRO A 305 12.77 14.69 18.94
C PRO A 305 13.72 15.37 19.91
N ILE A 306 14.89 14.78 20.17
CA ILE A 306 15.98 15.38 20.95
C ILE A 306 17.15 15.63 20.00
N ALA A 307 17.58 16.89 19.87
CA ALA A 307 18.69 17.23 19.00
C ALA A 307 19.97 16.51 19.43
N PHE A 308 20.71 15.97 18.45
CA PHE A 308 22.00 15.35 18.68
C PHE A 308 23.12 16.37 18.49
N ASP A 309 24.21 16.19 19.22
CA ASP A 309 25.39 17.04 19.08
C ASP A 309 26.07 16.83 17.73
N ALA A 310 26.74 17.86 17.22
CA ALA A 310 27.38 17.83 15.91
C ALA A 310 28.42 16.71 15.77
N ALA A 311 29.13 16.38 16.85
CA ALA A 311 30.09 15.28 16.90
C ALA A 311 29.40 13.92 16.75
N ASP A 312 28.26 13.71 17.41
CA ASP A 312 27.48 12.48 17.30
C ASP A 312 26.88 12.32 15.90
N ILE A 313 26.37 13.41 15.30
CA ILE A 313 25.86 13.40 13.93
C ILE A 313 26.98 12.98 12.95
N ALA A 314 28.17 13.59 13.07
CA ALA A 314 29.30 13.25 12.22
C ALA A 314 29.72 11.78 12.37
N TRP A 315 29.77 11.29 13.61
CA TRP A 315 30.09 9.91 13.92
C TRP A 315 29.03 8.94 13.35
N ILE A 316 27.74 9.25 13.47
CA ILE A 316 26.65 8.42 12.91
C ILE A 316 26.78 8.32 11.39
N ILE A 317 27.05 9.44 10.69
CA ILE A 317 27.24 9.46 9.24
C ILE A 317 28.42 8.59 8.82
N GLU A 318 29.55 8.73 9.49
CA GLU A 318 30.77 7.96 9.23
C GLU A 318 30.51 6.45 9.43
N GLN A 319 29.95 6.07 10.58
CA GLN A 319 29.74 4.67 10.91
C GLN A 319 28.62 4.02 10.11
N SER A 320 27.59 4.76 9.72
CA SER A 320 26.48 4.22 8.91
C SER A 320 26.76 4.22 7.40
N GLU A 321 27.80 4.93 6.95
CA GLU A 321 28.08 5.18 5.53
C GLU A 321 26.86 5.71 4.78
N CYS A 322 26.03 6.53 5.46
CA CYS A 322 24.77 7.06 4.96
C CYS A 322 23.70 6.00 4.57
N TRP A 323 23.81 4.75 4.99
CA TRP A 323 22.75 3.75 4.76
C TRP A 323 21.55 4.00 5.66
N PRO A 324 20.31 4.18 5.12
CA PRO A 324 19.15 4.56 5.92
C PRO A 324 18.87 3.64 7.10
N PHE A 325 19.04 2.34 6.92
CA PHE A 325 18.84 1.35 7.97
C PHE A 325 19.87 1.47 9.11
N LEU A 326 21.15 1.66 8.78
CA LEU A 326 22.21 1.80 9.77
C LEU A 326 22.11 3.14 10.51
N ILE A 327 21.75 4.22 9.80
CA ILE A 327 21.44 5.52 10.42
C ILE A 327 20.35 5.35 11.48
N GLN A 328 19.24 4.68 11.12
CA GLN A 328 18.13 4.49 12.06
C GLN A 328 18.52 3.70 13.30
N ILE A 329 19.35 2.66 13.17
CA ILE A 329 19.88 1.93 14.33
C ILE A 329 20.66 2.88 15.24
N LEU A 330 21.66 3.59 14.72
CA LEU A 330 22.52 4.44 15.55
C LEU A 330 21.73 5.59 16.18
N CYS A 331 20.78 6.18 15.43
CA CYS A 331 19.93 7.23 15.96
C CYS A 331 18.99 6.72 17.06
N GLN A 332 18.51 5.48 16.96
CA GLN A 332 17.71 4.87 18.02
C GLN A 332 18.51 4.75 19.31
N TYR A 333 19.72 4.16 19.26
CA TYR A 333 20.61 4.07 20.42
C TYR A 333 20.94 5.44 21.01
N ARG A 334 21.26 6.43 20.17
CA ARG A 334 21.55 7.77 20.66
C ARG A 334 20.33 8.42 21.34
N LEU A 335 19.15 8.28 20.74
CA LEU A 335 17.93 8.84 21.30
C LEU A 335 17.57 8.19 22.64
N GLU A 336 17.76 6.88 22.78
CA GLU A 336 17.54 6.15 24.03
C GLU A 336 18.51 6.62 25.14
N ALA A 337 19.81 6.74 24.84
CA ALA A 337 20.81 7.27 25.78
C ALA A 337 20.47 8.69 26.26
N LEU A 338 20.06 9.57 25.33
CA LEU A 338 19.64 10.93 25.68
C LEU A 338 18.39 10.97 26.57
N ARG A 339 17.42 10.08 26.33
CA ARG A 339 16.22 9.95 27.17
C ARG A 339 16.55 9.46 28.58
N ASN A 340 17.55 8.59 28.69
CA ASN A 340 18.04 8.08 29.97
C ASN A 340 19.03 9.02 30.68
N GLN A 341 19.39 10.15 30.07
CA GLN A 341 20.39 11.10 30.56
C GLN A 341 21.78 10.48 30.72
N GLU A 342 22.09 9.49 29.89
CA GLU A 342 23.42 8.86 29.82
C GLU A 342 24.40 9.84 29.15
N THR A 343 25.50 10.12 29.85
CA THR A 343 26.55 11.05 29.39
C THR A 343 27.79 10.34 28.86
N ASP A 344 27.84 9.01 28.99
CA ASP A 344 28.93 8.20 28.48
C ASP A 344 28.68 7.78 27.02
N ASP A 345 29.73 7.22 26.41
CA ASP A 345 29.71 6.76 25.03
C ASP A 345 29.30 5.27 24.91
N ILE A 346 28.61 4.71 25.91
CA ILE A 346 28.19 3.28 25.89
C ILE A 346 27.31 3.00 24.67
N TRP A 347 26.38 3.90 24.34
CA TRP A 347 25.50 3.79 23.18
C TRP A 347 26.25 3.63 21.85
N LYS A 348 27.47 4.20 21.72
CA LYS A 348 28.31 4.03 20.51
C LYS A 348 28.80 2.60 20.40
N ALA A 349 29.24 2.01 21.51
CA ALA A 349 29.71 0.63 21.55
C ALA A 349 28.56 -0.35 21.26
N GLU A 350 27.40 -0.15 21.87
CA GLU A 350 26.20 -0.96 21.61
C GLU A 350 25.71 -0.83 20.16
N GLY A 351 25.70 0.40 19.64
CA GLY A 351 25.38 0.69 18.24
C GLY A 351 26.32 -0.06 17.29
N LEU A 352 27.63 0.05 17.48
CA LEU A 352 28.62 -0.65 16.65
C LEU A 352 28.45 -2.17 16.68
N GLN A 353 28.16 -2.74 17.86
CA GLN A 353 27.89 -4.18 17.99
C GLN A 353 26.68 -4.60 17.13
N GLN A 354 25.62 -3.80 17.10
CA GLN A 354 24.48 -4.06 16.22
C GLN A 354 24.80 -3.88 14.73
N LEU A 355 25.62 -2.88 14.36
CA LEU A 355 26.03 -2.70 12.97
C LEU A 355 26.81 -3.91 12.46
N GLU A 356 27.72 -4.47 13.26
CA GLU A 356 28.49 -5.64 12.87
C GLU A 356 27.60 -6.85 12.57
N PHE A 357 26.54 -7.06 13.35
CA PHE A 357 25.58 -8.14 13.10
C PHE A 357 24.96 -8.03 11.69
N TYR A 358 24.61 -6.81 11.27
CA TYR A 358 23.97 -6.58 9.96
C TYR A 358 24.94 -6.39 8.80
N ARG A 359 26.21 -6.09 9.05
CA ARG A 359 27.24 -6.05 8.00
C ARG A 359 27.70 -7.45 7.58
N ARG A 360 27.54 -8.45 8.45
CA ARG A 360 27.99 -9.84 8.24
C ARG A 360 26.95 -10.74 7.55
N GLY A 361 25.72 -10.27 7.32
CA GLY A 361 24.64 -11.06 6.71
C GLY A 361 23.83 -10.26 5.71
#